data_AF-A0A812YHW8-F1
#
_entry.id   AF-A0A812YHW8-F1
#
_cell.length_a   1.000
_cell.length_b   1.000
_cell.length_c   1.000
_cell.angle_alpha   90.00
_cell.angle_beta   90.00
_cell.angle_gamma   90.00
#
_symmetry.space_group_name_H-M   'P 1'
#
loop_
_entity.id
_entity.type
_entity.pdbx_description
1 polymer ?
#
loop_
_entity_poly.entity_id
_entity_poly.type
_entity_poly.pdbx_seq_one_letter_code
_entity_poly.pdbx_strand_id
1 'polypeptide(L)'
;MNAQMLANCGWGACRVGVPDGQRFYDALANAGMLLMRTKSSAILDQHICGLLWTFAKIEVPTETTRQFMLRVASEGRHGGRLWQMNPYHLASVVWALAKAFTPDNLALSEDIQVPEPVLLALAMAAQRVCEDARPFRAKDLSWIQWGAARVGLAEPVAQMLPAVVRRMAWPEESDATEVNAQDFFMVLWSMAALDVGRPTLPEDVAEPFLRAALSSLQLADPWDEAGFLSISAWSCATADLRAPADELIAVAIERALEVKANPRHAWDLRSKVLLAYAKVLHPASPTPSEVDFVADVYEESQSTRGQAEVDDWQSHIFHTAMIYLALRYFPQFRARRQAPPPVGLQNESGLLSSDMHKNVESVLLGFGLASRLQTEVFLEGGLSVDTVLLPPRTREVAGKKCQNRISVDGSFATAMSAGSRPLGYLGAEHTLVVSDIPPLAPDVWLREDGVSRRASIEADQ
;
A
#
# COMPACT_ATOMS: atom_id res chain seq x y z
N MET A 1 -20.55 -25.70 -18.51
CA MET A 1 -20.06 -24.30 -18.60
C MET A 1 -18.53 -24.36 -18.66
N ASN A 2 -17.90 -23.70 -19.63
CA ASN A 2 -16.43 -23.64 -19.68
C ASN A 2 -15.90 -22.51 -18.76
N ALA A 3 -14.58 -22.42 -18.58
CA ALA A 3 -13.96 -21.45 -17.67
C ALA A 3 -14.25 -19.99 -18.05
N GLN A 4 -14.29 -19.69 -19.36
CA GLN A 4 -14.61 -18.35 -19.86
C GLN A 4 -16.04 -17.93 -19.53
N MET A 5 -17.01 -18.82 -19.80
CA MET A 5 -18.41 -18.58 -19.47
C MET A 5 -18.59 -18.39 -17.96
N LEU A 6 -17.88 -19.15 -17.14
CA LEU A 6 -17.94 -19.03 -15.68
C LEU A 6 -17.43 -17.67 -15.20
N ALA A 7 -16.26 -17.23 -15.68
CA ALA A 7 -15.69 -15.93 -15.35
C ALA A 7 -16.58 -14.77 -15.82
N ASN A 8 -17.07 -14.83 -17.06
CA ASN A 8 -17.98 -13.82 -17.62
C ASN A 8 -19.31 -13.76 -16.85
N CYS A 9 -19.84 -14.91 -16.42
CA CYS A 9 -21.05 -14.99 -15.63
C CYS A 9 -20.86 -14.33 -14.25
N GLY A 10 -19.74 -14.62 -13.58
CA GLY A 10 -19.37 -13.95 -12.33
C GLY A 10 -19.27 -12.44 -12.48
N TRP A 11 -18.53 -11.98 -13.49
CA TRP A 11 -18.35 -10.55 -13.74
C TRP A 11 -19.67 -9.84 -14.07
N GLY A 12 -20.49 -10.45 -14.94
CA GLY A 12 -21.81 -9.92 -15.30
C GLY A 12 -22.72 -9.80 -14.08
N ALA A 13 -22.78 -10.84 -13.25
CA ALA A 13 -23.57 -10.85 -12.01
C ALA A 13 -23.10 -9.79 -10.99
N CYS A 14 -21.79 -9.63 -10.84
CA CYS A 14 -21.21 -8.59 -9.99
C CYS A 14 -21.62 -7.18 -10.45
N ARG A 15 -21.60 -6.92 -11.77
CA ARG A 15 -21.96 -5.60 -12.31
C ARG A 15 -23.44 -5.25 -12.18
N VAL A 16 -24.33 -6.24 -12.26
CA VAL A 16 -25.78 -6.01 -12.14
C VAL A 16 -26.27 -6.07 -10.69
N GLY A 17 -25.41 -6.44 -9.74
CA GLY A 17 -25.76 -6.51 -8.33
C GLY A 17 -26.86 -7.55 -8.04
N VAL A 18 -26.63 -8.82 -8.38
CA VAL A 18 -27.63 -9.89 -8.18
C VAL A 18 -28.11 -9.93 -6.72
N PRO A 19 -29.41 -9.68 -6.45
CA PRO A 19 -29.98 -9.78 -5.10
C PRO A 19 -29.82 -11.20 -4.54
N ASP A 20 -29.51 -11.31 -3.25
CA ASP A 20 -29.27 -12.59 -2.56
C ASP A 20 -28.25 -13.49 -3.29
N GLY A 21 -27.26 -12.87 -3.94
CA GLY A 21 -26.30 -13.53 -4.81
C GLY A 21 -25.40 -14.57 -4.12
N GLN A 22 -25.47 -14.73 -2.80
CA GLN A 22 -24.62 -15.65 -2.04
C GLN A 22 -24.63 -17.07 -2.61
N ARG A 23 -25.81 -17.67 -2.82
CA ARG A 23 -25.93 -19.03 -3.39
C ARG A 23 -25.38 -19.12 -4.81
N PHE A 24 -25.52 -18.05 -5.57
CA PHE A 24 -24.99 -17.97 -6.93
C PHE A 24 -23.46 -17.92 -6.92
N TYR A 25 -22.85 -17.10 -6.05
CA TYR A 25 -21.40 -17.02 -5.91
C TYR A 25 -20.79 -18.29 -5.29
N ASP A 26 -21.49 -18.96 -4.37
CA ASP A 26 -21.12 -20.30 -3.90
C ASP A 26 -21.10 -21.33 -5.04
N ALA A 27 -22.12 -21.32 -5.90
CA ALA A 27 -22.17 -22.19 -7.07
C ALA A 27 -21.04 -21.89 -8.06
N LEU A 28 -20.72 -20.60 -8.29
CA LEU A 28 -19.58 -20.18 -9.10
C LEU A 28 -18.24 -20.65 -8.50
N ALA A 29 -18.05 -20.50 -7.19
CA ALA A 29 -16.84 -20.93 -6.49
C ALA A 29 -16.66 -22.44 -6.57
N ASN A 30 -17.73 -23.21 -6.34
CA ASN A 30 -17.72 -24.67 -6.50
C ASN A 30 -17.39 -25.10 -7.93
N ALA A 31 -17.98 -24.46 -8.93
CA ALA A 31 -17.65 -24.71 -10.33
C ALA A 31 -16.17 -24.37 -10.64
N GLY A 32 -15.66 -23.27 -10.10
CA GLY A 32 -14.25 -22.89 -10.20
C GLY A 32 -13.32 -23.93 -9.56
N MET A 33 -13.68 -24.45 -8.39
CA MET A 33 -12.94 -25.53 -7.71
C MET A 33 -12.90 -26.81 -8.54
N LEU A 34 -14.03 -27.21 -9.13
CA LEU A 34 -14.09 -28.37 -10.02
C LEU A 34 -13.20 -28.19 -11.24
N LEU A 35 -13.25 -27.01 -11.87
CA LEU A 35 -12.37 -26.68 -13.00
C LEU A 35 -10.90 -26.82 -12.61
N MET A 36 -10.47 -26.22 -11.49
CA MET A 36 -9.07 -26.31 -11.03
C MET A 36 -8.60 -27.76 -10.81
N ARG A 37 -9.47 -28.66 -10.34
CA ARG A 37 -9.14 -30.08 -10.15
C ARG A 37 -8.87 -30.82 -11.45
N THR A 38 -9.56 -30.46 -12.53
CA THR A 38 -9.39 -31.13 -13.84
C THR A 38 -8.03 -30.86 -14.48
N LYS A 39 -7.25 -29.88 -13.98
CA LYS A 39 -5.97 -29.43 -14.57
C LYS A 39 -6.06 -29.20 -16.09
N SER A 40 -7.24 -28.83 -16.58
CA SER A 40 -7.45 -28.61 -18.01
C SER A 40 -6.63 -27.40 -18.47
N SER A 41 -5.86 -27.58 -19.54
CA SER A 41 -5.16 -26.49 -20.24
C SER A 41 -6.12 -25.43 -20.78
N ALA A 42 -7.43 -25.72 -20.86
CA ALA A 42 -8.45 -24.75 -21.25
C ALA A 42 -8.71 -23.66 -20.21
N ILE A 43 -8.24 -23.84 -18.97
CA ILE A 43 -8.35 -22.81 -17.93
C ILE A 43 -7.21 -21.83 -18.12
N LEU A 44 -7.45 -20.75 -18.84
CA LEU A 44 -6.53 -19.63 -18.97
C LEU A 44 -6.49 -18.80 -17.68
N ASP A 45 -5.36 -18.13 -17.44
CA ASP A 45 -5.16 -17.32 -16.23
C ASP A 45 -6.16 -16.16 -16.13
N GLN A 46 -6.56 -15.59 -17.27
CA GLN A 46 -7.60 -14.57 -17.34
C GLN A 46 -8.94 -15.04 -16.70
N HIS A 47 -9.28 -16.33 -16.81
CA HIS A 47 -10.51 -16.86 -16.25
C HIS A 47 -10.44 -16.98 -14.72
N ILE A 48 -9.27 -17.35 -14.18
CA ILE A 48 -9.04 -17.37 -12.73
C ILE A 48 -9.10 -15.95 -12.18
N CYS A 49 -8.42 -15.01 -12.85
CA CYS A 49 -8.43 -13.60 -12.47
C CYS A 49 -9.85 -13.04 -12.44
N GLY A 50 -10.65 -13.29 -13.49
CA GLY A 50 -12.03 -12.82 -13.56
C GLY A 50 -12.91 -13.33 -12.41
N LEU A 51 -12.72 -14.58 -11.97
CA LEU A 51 -13.44 -15.12 -10.81
C LEU A 51 -12.97 -14.50 -9.50
N LEU A 52 -11.66 -14.37 -9.29
CA LEU A 52 -11.13 -13.74 -8.08
C LEU A 52 -11.56 -12.28 -7.96
N TRP A 53 -11.49 -11.53 -9.06
CA TRP A 53 -11.98 -10.14 -9.12
C TRP A 53 -13.47 -10.06 -8.79
N THR A 54 -14.27 -10.98 -9.33
CA THR A 54 -15.70 -11.07 -9.00
C THR A 54 -15.89 -11.19 -7.50
N PHE A 55 -15.21 -12.14 -6.85
CA PHE A 55 -15.37 -12.38 -5.41
C PHE A 55 -14.83 -11.25 -4.54
N ALA A 56 -13.71 -10.64 -4.93
CA ALA A 56 -13.15 -9.49 -4.22
C ALA A 56 -14.05 -8.25 -4.32
N LYS A 57 -14.71 -8.04 -5.47
CA LYS A 57 -15.52 -6.84 -5.72
C LYS A 57 -16.90 -6.88 -5.07
N ILE A 58 -17.50 -8.06 -4.97
CA ILE A 58 -18.80 -8.22 -4.30
C ILE A 58 -18.69 -8.21 -2.77
N GLU A 59 -17.46 -8.32 -2.24
CA GLU A 59 -17.19 -8.33 -0.79
C GLU A 59 -18.02 -9.39 -0.04
N VAL A 60 -18.27 -10.54 -0.69
CA VAL A 60 -19.00 -11.69 -0.11
C VAL A 60 -18.04 -12.85 0.16
N PRO A 61 -17.36 -12.87 1.31
CA PRO A 61 -16.56 -14.00 1.74
C PRO A 61 -17.49 -15.07 2.34
N THR A 62 -18.22 -15.78 1.49
CA THR A 62 -18.71 -17.11 1.90
C THR A 62 -17.52 -18.02 2.16
N GLU A 63 -17.71 -19.05 2.98
CA GLU A 63 -16.66 -20.05 3.16
C GLU A 63 -16.27 -20.71 1.82
N THR A 64 -17.23 -20.90 0.90
CA THR A 64 -16.96 -21.49 -0.42
C THR A 64 -16.08 -20.59 -1.29
N THR A 65 -16.42 -19.30 -1.41
CA THR A 65 -15.65 -18.32 -2.18
C THR A 65 -14.26 -18.16 -1.57
N ARG A 66 -14.17 -18.09 -0.23
CA ARG A 66 -12.89 -18.09 0.51
C ARG A 66 -12.03 -19.31 0.18
N GLN A 67 -12.59 -20.52 0.26
CA GLN A 67 -11.86 -21.76 -0.05
C GLN A 67 -11.37 -21.80 -1.50
N PHE A 68 -12.14 -21.27 -2.45
CA PHE A 68 -11.68 -21.11 -3.83
C PHE A 68 -10.48 -20.16 -3.92
N MET A 69 -10.55 -18.98 -3.30
CA MET A 69 -9.45 -18.01 -3.31
C MET A 69 -8.18 -18.57 -2.67
N LEU A 70 -8.32 -19.27 -1.52
CA LEU A 70 -7.21 -19.96 -0.86
C LEU A 70 -6.61 -21.06 -1.72
N ARG A 71 -7.45 -21.79 -2.47
CA ARG A 71 -6.97 -22.80 -3.40
C ARG A 71 -6.13 -22.17 -4.51
N VAL A 72 -6.56 -21.05 -5.08
CA VAL A 72 -5.76 -20.32 -6.08
C VAL A 72 -4.44 -19.82 -5.47
N ALA A 73 -4.49 -19.22 -4.28
CA ALA A 73 -3.31 -18.73 -3.57
C ALA A 73 -2.29 -19.86 -3.29
N SER A 74 -2.75 -21.08 -2.97
CA SER A 74 -1.89 -22.24 -2.73
C SER A 74 -1.06 -22.70 -3.96
N GLU A 75 -1.38 -22.20 -5.15
CA GLU A 75 -0.57 -22.42 -6.36
C GLU A 75 0.60 -21.41 -6.49
N GLY A 76 0.78 -20.54 -5.49
CA GLY A 76 1.79 -19.47 -5.38
C GLY A 76 3.21 -19.90 -4.99
N ARG A 77 3.60 -21.14 -5.26
CA ARG A 77 4.99 -21.60 -5.04
C ARG A 77 5.89 -21.25 -6.24
N HIS A 78 7.20 -21.11 -6.01
CA HIS A 78 8.17 -20.90 -7.08
C HIS A 78 8.07 -22.00 -8.15
N GLY A 79 8.03 -21.61 -9.43
CA GLY A 79 7.79 -22.53 -10.55
C GLY A 79 6.35 -23.09 -10.64
N GLY A 80 5.46 -22.72 -9.72
CA GLY A 80 4.05 -23.04 -9.74
C GLY A 80 3.26 -22.22 -10.75
N ARG A 81 1.92 -22.40 -10.75
CA ARG A 81 1.07 -21.74 -11.74
C ARG A 81 1.11 -20.22 -11.63
N LEU A 82 1.00 -19.65 -10.42
CA LEU A 82 1.00 -18.19 -10.25
C LEU A 82 2.35 -17.58 -10.68
N TRP A 83 3.46 -18.29 -10.46
CA TRP A 83 4.79 -17.88 -10.90
C TRP A 83 4.89 -17.73 -12.43
N GLN A 84 4.17 -18.56 -13.17
CA GLN A 84 4.21 -18.58 -14.64
C GLN A 84 3.16 -17.67 -15.28
N MET A 85 2.27 -17.06 -14.48
CA MET A 85 1.23 -16.17 -15.01
C MET A 85 1.86 -14.95 -15.70
N ASN A 86 1.17 -14.47 -16.74
CA ASN A 86 1.44 -13.16 -17.30
C ASN A 86 1.38 -12.08 -16.19
N PRO A 87 2.28 -11.08 -16.19
CA PRO A 87 2.34 -9.98 -15.23
C PRO A 87 0.98 -9.38 -14.84
N TYR A 88 0.13 -9.04 -15.82
CA TYR A 88 -1.18 -8.44 -15.57
C TYR A 88 -2.11 -9.38 -14.78
N HIS A 89 -2.11 -10.67 -15.14
CA HIS A 89 -2.91 -11.67 -14.45
C HIS A 89 -2.40 -11.89 -13.02
N LEU A 90 -1.08 -11.94 -12.83
CA LEU A 90 -0.50 -12.06 -11.49
C LEU A 90 -0.90 -10.88 -10.60
N ALA A 91 -0.72 -9.64 -11.09
CA ALA A 91 -1.12 -8.43 -10.38
C ALA A 91 -2.62 -8.44 -10.02
N SER A 92 -3.46 -8.88 -10.95
CA SER A 92 -4.90 -9.05 -10.75
C SER A 92 -5.24 -10.07 -9.65
N VAL A 93 -4.55 -11.21 -9.61
CA VAL A 93 -4.73 -12.23 -8.57
C VAL A 93 -4.36 -11.67 -7.20
N VAL A 94 -3.19 -11.05 -7.06
CA VAL A 94 -2.73 -10.57 -5.76
C VAL A 94 -3.55 -9.40 -5.25
N TRP A 95 -4.02 -8.51 -6.13
CA TRP A 95 -4.95 -7.45 -5.75
C TRP A 95 -6.25 -8.04 -5.18
N ALA A 96 -6.83 -9.02 -5.87
CA ALA A 96 -8.08 -9.65 -5.44
C ALA A 96 -7.92 -10.40 -4.12
N LEU A 97 -6.79 -11.09 -3.92
CA LEU A 97 -6.46 -11.75 -2.66
C LEU A 97 -6.27 -10.73 -1.53
N ALA A 98 -5.48 -9.68 -1.75
CA ALA A 98 -5.29 -8.64 -0.75
C ALA A 98 -6.63 -8.02 -0.34
N LYS A 99 -7.43 -7.59 -1.32
CA LYS A 99 -8.77 -7.02 -1.10
C LYS A 99 -9.65 -7.99 -0.30
N ALA A 100 -9.69 -9.28 -0.62
CA ALA A 100 -10.58 -10.23 0.06
C ALA A 100 -10.14 -10.63 1.48
N PHE A 101 -8.85 -10.52 1.81
CA PHE A 101 -8.27 -11.01 3.07
C PHE A 101 -7.71 -9.90 3.96
N THR A 102 -8.10 -8.63 3.74
CA THR A 102 -7.74 -7.51 4.62
C THR A 102 -8.69 -7.35 5.80
N PRO A 103 -8.20 -6.78 6.92
CA PRO A 103 -9.00 -6.57 8.13
C PRO A 103 -10.36 -5.92 7.87
N ASP A 104 -10.41 -4.90 7.00
CA ASP A 104 -11.65 -4.18 6.67
C ASP A 104 -12.78 -5.07 6.10
N ASN A 105 -12.42 -6.15 5.40
CA ASN A 105 -13.35 -7.03 4.70
C ASN A 105 -13.60 -8.35 5.44
N LEU A 106 -12.76 -8.65 6.40
CA LEU A 106 -12.98 -9.72 7.34
C LEU A 106 -13.77 -9.06 8.48
N ALA A 107 -15.11 -9.12 8.42
CA ALA A 107 -16.01 -8.79 9.54
C ALA A 107 -15.84 -9.77 10.72
N LEU A 108 -14.59 -10.12 11.00
CA LEU A 108 -14.13 -11.24 11.76
C LEU A 108 -13.10 -10.68 12.73
N SER A 109 -13.25 -11.08 13.99
CA SER A 109 -12.47 -10.70 15.17
C SER A 109 -11.04 -10.22 14.90
N GLU A 110 -10.57 -9.28 15.72
CA GLU A 110 -9.19 -8.75 15.80
C GLU A 110 -8.06 -9.82 15.70
N ASP A 111 -8.38 -11.09 15.93
CA ASP A 111 -7.47 -12.23 15.86
C ASP A 111 -7.29 -12.89 14.47
N ILE A 112 -8.01 -12.46 13.40
CA ILE A 112 -7.89 -13.15 12.10
C ILE A 112 -6.61 -12.75 11.38
N GLN A 113 -5.63 -13.66 11.43
CA GLN A 113 -4.42 -13.58 10.63
C GLN A 113 -4.71 -13.83 9.15
N VAL A 114 -4.02 -13.08 8.27
CA VAL A 114 -4.02 -13.33 6.83
C VAL A 114 -3.55 -14.77 6.59
N PRO A 115 -4.32 -15.60 5.86
CA PRO A 115 -3.95 -16.99 5.65
C PRO A 115 -2.58 -17.13 4.97
N GLU A 116 -1.77 -18.07 5.44
CA GLU A 116 -0.41 -18.32 4.91
C GLU A 116 -0.35 -18.46 3.38
N PRO A 117 -1.28 -19.19 2.69
CA PRO A 117 -1.25 -19.25 1.23
C PRO A 117 -1.37 -17.89 0.54
N VAL A 118 -2.11 -16.95 1.15
CA VAL A 118 -2.25 -15.58 0.63
C VAL A 118 -0.94 -14.83 0.80
N LEU A 119 -0.35 -14.86 2.00
CA LEU A 119 0.96 -14.24 2.25
C LEU A 119 2.03 -14.74 1.29
N LEU A 120 2.10 -16.06 1.06
CA LEU A 120 3.04 -16.67 0.12
C LEU A 120 2.80 -16.21 -1.32
N ALA A 121 1.55 -16.16 -1.79
CA ALA A 121 1.23 -15.69 -3.14
C ALA A 121 1.62 -14.21 -3.36
N LEU A 122 1.41 -13.36 -2.35
CA LEU A 122 1.77 -11.95 -2.42
C LEU A 122 3.29 -11.74 -2.35
N ALA A 123 3.98 -12.42 -1.43
CA ALA A 123 5.44 -12.37 -1.33
C ALA A 123 6.12 -12.88 -2.61
N MET A 124 5.57 -13.93 -3.22
CA MET A 124 6.03 -14.46 -4.50
C MET A 124 5.87 -13.44 -5.64
N ALA A 125 4.75 -12.72 -5.70
CA ALA A 125 4.55 -11.68 -6.71
C ALA A 125 5.53 -10.51 -6.53
N ALA A 126 5.74 -10.08 -5.28
CA ALA A 126 6.75 -9.07 -4.97
C ALA A 126 8.16 -9.54 -5.37
N GLN A 127 8.51 -10.81 -5.08
CA GLN A 127 9.79 -11.39 -5.51
C GLN A 127 9.96 -11.34 -7.03
N ARG A 128 8.93 -11.67 -7.82
CA ARG A 128 9.01 -11.56 -9.29
C ARG A 128 9.26 -10.14 -9.77
N VAL A 129 8.70 -9.14 -9.09
CA VAL A 129 8.97 -7.72 -9.38
C VAL A 129 10.42 -7.37 -9.05
N CYS A 130 10.95 -7.84 -7.92
CA CYS A 130 12.36 -7.65 -7.55
C CYS A 130 13.32 -8.32 -8.54
N GLU A 131 12.95 -9.46 -9.12
CA GLU A 131 13.76 -10.16 -10.12
C GLU A 131 13.76 -9.45 -11.48
N ASP A 132 12.58 -9.06 -11.98
CA ASP A 132 12.45 -8.26 -13.21
C ASP A 132 11.11 -7.51 -13.25
N ALA A 133 11.16 -6.20 -13.04
CA ALA A 133 9.99 -5.32 -13.12
C ALA A 133 9.60 -4.93 -14.56
N ARG A 134 10.46 -5.16 -15.57
CA ARG A 134 10.22 -4.71 -16.96
C ARG A 134 8.98 -5.34 -17.61
N PRO A 135 8.65 -6.63 -17.38
CA PRO A 135 7.44 -7.23 -17.94
C PRO A 135 6.14 -6.66 -17.37
N PHE A 136 6.19 -5.98 -16.23
CA PHE A 136 5.00 -5.43 -15.56
C PHE A 136 4.73 -4.01 -16.06
N ARG A 137 3.46 -3.68 -16.29
CA ARG A 137 3.03 -2.30 -16.49
C ARG A 137 3.05 -1.57 -15.15
N ALA A 138 3.19 -0.24 -15.17
CA ALA A 138 3.21 0.57 -13.95
C ALA A 138 1.98 0.35 -13.05
N LYS A 139 0.78 0.20 -13.65
CA LYS A 139 -0.45 -0.17 -12.93
C LYS A 139 -0.41 -1.57 -12.33
N ASP A 140 0.22 -2.54 -13.00
CA ASP A 140 0.35 -3.90 -12.45
C ASP A 140 1.26 -3.86 -11.20
N LEU A 141 2.29 -3.03 -11.23
CA LEU A 141 3.21 -2.80 -10.11
C LEU A 141 2.51 -2.13 -8.91
N SER A 142 1.67 -1.10 -9.15
CA SER A 142 0.91 -0.43 -8.07
C SER A 142 0.01 -1.42 -7.32
N TRP A 143 -0.61 -2.35 -8.06
CA TRP A 143 -1.47 -3.40 -7.48
C TRP A 143 -0.71 -4.41 -6.65
N ILE A 144 0.46 -4.86 -7.11
CA ILE A 144 1.32 -5.80 -6.36
C ILE A 144 1.82 -5.13 -5.10
N GLN A 145 2.34 -3.90 -5.19
CA GLN A 145 2.87 -3.16 -4.04
C GLN A 145 1.80 -2.91 -2.99
N TRP A 146 0.64 -2.43 -3.40
CA TRP A 146 -0.50 -2.23 -2.51
C TRP A 146 -1.00 -3.52 -1.90
N GLY A 147 -1.06 -4.59 -2.68
CA GLY A 147 -1.47 -5.90 -2.18
C GLY A 147 -0.55 -6.38 -1.06
N ALA A 148 0.77 -6.32 -1.30
CA ALA A 148 1.78 -6.69 -0.30
C ALA A 148 1.70 -5.81 0.96
N ALA A 149 1.53 -4.50 0.80
CA ALA A 149 1.40 -3.57 1.91
C ALA A 149 0.15 -3.83 2.75
N ARG A 150 -0.99 -4.09 2.10
CA ARG A 150 -2.28 -4.43 2.74
C ARG A 150 -2.21 -5.63 3.68
N VAL A 151 -1.27 -6.56 3.46
CA VAL A 151 -1.08 -7.75 4.31
C VAL A 151 0.16 -7.66 5.20
N GLY A 152 0.77 -6.48 5.34
CA GLY A 152 1.89 -6.25 6.26
C GLY A 152 3.26 -6.76 5.78
N LEU A 153 3.46 -6.97 4.47
CA LEU A 153 4.74 -7.43 3.92
C LEU A 153 5.72 -6.26 3.72
N ALA A 154 6.19 -5.66 4.82
CA ALA A 154 7.08 -4.49 4.81
C ALA A 154 8.37 -4.71 4.02
N GLU A 155 9.09 -5.81 4.29
CA GLU A 155 10.37 -6.10 3.65
C GLU A 155 10.25 -6.30 2.12
N PRO A 156 9.32 -7.14 1.59
CA PRO A 156 9.10 -7.22 0.14
C PRO A 156 8.72 -5.88 -0.50
N VAL A 157 7.92 -5.04 0.18
CA VAL A 157 7.56 -3.71 -0.31
C VAL A 157 8.78 -2.80 -0.40
N ALA A 158 9.63 -2.76 0.63
CA ALA A 158 10.86 -1.99 0.64
C ALA A 158 11.82 -2.39 -0.49
N GLN A 159 11.94 -3.70 -0.77
CA GLN A 159 12.81 -4.20 -1.83
C GLN A 159 12.33 -3.83 -3.24
N MET A 160 11.02 -3.90 -3.51
CA MET A 160 10.50 -3.58 -4.86
C MET A 160 10.32 -2.08 -5.10
N LEU A 161 10.20 -1.27 -4.04
CA LEU A 161 9.84 0.13 -4.12
C LEU A 161 10.68 0.94 -5.13
N PRO A 162 12.03 0.85 -5.18
CA PRO A 162 12.80 1.59 -6.18
C PRO A 162 12.44 1.25 -7.63
N ALA A 163 12.16 -0.01 -7.92
CA ALA A 163 11.78 -0.46 -9.26
C ALA A 163 10.36 0.02 -9.63
N VAL A 164 9.41 -0.03 -8.68
CA VAL A 164 8.04 0.46 -8.88
C VAL A 164 8.04 1.95 -9.15
N VAL A 165 8.69 2.73 -8.28
CA VAL A 165 8.73 4.19 -8.37
C VAL A 165 9.44 4.65 -9.65
N ARG A 166 10.53 3.99 -10.04
CA ARG A 166 11.18 4.26 -11.34
C ARG A 166 10.24 4.01 -12.52
N ARG A 167 9.55 2.87 -12.55
CA ARG A 167 8.61 2.56 -13.65
C ARG A 167 7.45 3.55 -13.74
N MET A 168 7.01 4.11 -12.62
CA MET A 168 5.95 5.12 -12.58
C MET A 168 6.43 6.54 -12.89
N ALA A 169 7.68 6.86 -12.56
CA ALA A 169 8.29 8.17 -12.81
C ALA A 169 8.61 8.44 -14.29
N TRP A 170 8.95 7.40 -15.05
CA TRP A 170 9.32 7.52 -16.48
C TRP A 170 8.37 6.72 -17.37
N PRO A 171 7.24 7.33 -17.76
CA PRO A 171 6.28 6.73 -18.68
C PRO A 171 6.92 6.31 -20.00
N GLU A 172 7.93 7.01 -20.49
CA GLU A 172 8.59 6.68 -21.77
C GLU A 172 9.31 5.32 -21.76
N GLU A 173 9.72 4.84 -20.57
CA GLU A 173 10.34 3.53 -20.40
C GLU A 173 9.31 2.40 -20.25
N SER A 174 8.04 2.75 -20.02
CA SER A 174 6.92 1.81 -19.92
C SER A 174 5.97 1.99 -21.11
N ASP A 175 5.18 0.97 -21.46
CA ASP A 175 3.98 1.20 -22.28
C ASP A 175 2.93 1.94 -21.42
N ALA A 176 3.27 3.15 -20.99
CA ALA A 176 2.74 3.82 -19.81
C ALA A 176 1.50 4.67 -20.05
N THR A 177 0.82 4.47 -21.16
CA THR A 177 -0.37 5.23 -21.53
C THR A 177 -1.58 5.00 -20.59
N GLU A 178 -1.38 4.35 -19.43
CA GLU A 178 -2.46 3.87 -18.55
C GLU A 178 -2.26 4.19 -17.05
N VAL A 179 -1.21 4.91 -16.62
CA VAL A 179 -1.06 5.27 -15.20
C VAL A 179 -1.99 6.42 -14.84
N ASN A 180 -2.81 6.24 -13.81
CA ASN A 180 -3.71 7.29 -13.32
C ASN A 180 -3.47 7.62 -11.84
N ALA A 181 -4.25 8.57 -11.31
CA ALA A 181 -4.13 9.05 -9.94
C ALA A 181 -4.28 7.93 -8.91
N GLN A 182 -5.17 6.96 -9.17
CA GLN A 182 -5.37 5.80 -8.31
C GLN A 182 -4.09 4.96 -8.20
N ASP A 183 -3.33 4.78 -9.27
CA ASP A 183 -2.09 4.01 -9.24
C ASP A 183 -1.03 4.68 -8.35
N PHE A 184 -0.87 6.00 -8.46
CA PHE A 184 0.05 6.76 -7.61
C PHE A 184 -0.38 6.72 -6.14
N PHE A 185 -1.67 6.93 -5.89
CA PHE A 185 -2.27 6.80 -4.57
C PHE A 185 -1.96 5.45 -3.93
N MET A 186 -2.09 4.34 -4.68
CA MET A 186 -1.84 3.00 -4.16
C MET A 186 -0.38 2.80 -3.71
N VAL A 187 0.58 3.32 -4.48
CA VAL A 187 2.00 3.27 -4.14
C VAL A 187 2.33 4.14 -2.93
N LEU A 188 1.86 5.40 -2.92
CA LEU A 188 2.04 6.32 -1.80
C LEU A 188 1.45 5.76 -0.50
N TRP A 189 0.21 5.26 -0.56
CA TRP A 189 -0.44 4.63 0.59
C TRP A 189 0.37 3.45 1.13
N SER A 190 0.92 2.63 0.23
CA SER A 190 1.73 1.46 0.62
C SER A 190 2.98 1.86 1.40
N MET A 191 3.62 2.97 1.00
CA MET A 191 4.80 3.51 1.68
C MET A 191 4.45 3.97 3.09
N ALA A 192 3.38 4.74 3.23
CA ALA A 192 2.92 5.25 4.52
C ALA A 192 2.44 4.14 5.45
N ALA A 193 1.68 3.16 4.93
CA ALA A 193 1.11 2.07 5.71
C ALA A 193 2.17 1.16 6.36
N LEU A 194 3.37 1.09 5.77
CA LEU A 194 4.46 0.23 6.24
C LEU A 194 5.67 1.01 6.76
N ASP A 195 5.58 2.34 6.85
CA ASP A 195 6.72 3.21 7.20
C ASP A 195 7.94 2.99 6.27
N VAL A 196 7.68 2.71 4.99
CA VAL A 196 8.70 2.51 3.95
C VAL A 196 8.76 3.78 3.12
N GLY A 197 9.39 4.80 3.69
CA GLY A 197 9.43 6.14 3.12
C GLY A 197 10.80 6.53 2.57
N ARG A 198 11.18 7.78 2.86
CA ARG A 198 12.39 8.43 2.38
C ARG A 198 13.70 7.62 2.50
N PRO A 199 13.98 6.89 3.60
CA PRO A 199 15.24 6.14 3.71
C PRO A 199 15.43 5.06 2.64
N THR A 200 14.34 4.58 2.05
CA THR A 200 14.33 3.49 1.07
C THR A 200 14.34 4.01 -0.38
N LEU A 201 14.04 5.29 -0.59
CA LEU A 201 13.94 5.88 -1.93
C LEU A 201 15.18 6.73 -2.27
N PRO A 202 15.90 6.39 -3.36
CA PRO A 202 16.87 7.29 -3.95
C PRO A 202 16.22 8.61 -4.37
N GLU A 203 16.82 9.75 -3.98
CA GLU A 203 16.28 11.09 -4.27
C GLU A 203 16.14 11.35 -5.79
N ASP A 204 17.01 10.75 -6.62
CA ASP A 204 16.95 10.83 -8.08
C ASP A 204 15.72 10.14 -8.69
N VAL A 205 15.05 9.28 -7.93
CA VAL A 205 13.83 8.56 -8.33
C VAL A 205 12.59 9.11 -7.62
N ALA A 206 12.73 9.56 -6.37
CA ALA A 206 11.63 10.11 -5.58
C ALA A 206 11.03 11.38 -6.19
N GLU A 207 11.87 12.35 -6.59
CA GLU A 207 11.38 13.61 -7.14
C GLU A 207 10.59 13.42 -8.44
N PRO A 208 11.11 12.74 -9.48
CA PRO A 208 10.36 12.50 -10.72
C PRO A 208 9.03 11.77 -10.49
N PHE A 209 8.99 10.78 -9.60
CA PHE A 209 7.76 10.09 -9.24
C PHE A 209 6.73 11.01 -8.60
N LEU A 210 7.14 11.83 -7.63
CA LEU A 210 6.23 12.77 -6.96
C LEU A 210 5.73 13.86 -7.92
N ARG A 211 6.56 14.29 -8.89
CA ARG A 211 6.09 15.21 -9.96
C ARG A 211 5.05 14.54 -10.86
N ALA A 212 5.25 13.27 -11.21
CA ALA A 212 4.29 12.50 -12.00
C ALA A 212 2.99 12.29 -11.22
N ALA A 213 3.07 11.97 -9.93
CA ALA A 213 1.93 11.83 -9.03
C ALA A 213 1.13 13.15 -8.93
N LEU A 214 1.82 14.26 -8.67
CA LEU A 214 1.22 15.59 -8.61
C LEU A 214 0.52 15.95 -9.93
N SER A 215 1.19 15.73 -11.06
CA SER A 215 0.62 16.01 -12.39
C SER A 215 -0.64 15.18 -12.64
N SER A 216 -0.62 13.88 -12.29
CA SER A 216 -1.79 13.01 -12.43
C SER A 216 -2.94 13.44 -11.53
N LEU A 217 -2.67 13.86 -10.30
CA LEU A 217 -3.66 14.32 -9.34
C LEU A 217 -4.22 15.71 -9.69
N GLN A 218 -3.46 16.55 -10.40
CA GLN A 218 -3.94 17.85 -10.88
C GLN A 218 -4.88 17.72 -12.08
N LEU A 219 -4.73 16.65 -12.88
CA LEU A 219 -5.61 16.33 -14.01
C LEU A 219 -6.88 15.58 -13.59
N ALA A 220 -6.88 14.99 -12.39
CA ALA A 220 -8.04 14.37 -11.80
C ALA A 220 -9.19 15.36 -11.59
N ASP A 221 -10.42 14.88 -11.73
CA ASP A 221 -11.57 15.66 -11.31
C ASP A 221 -11.52 15.82 -9.77
N PRO A 222 -11.39 17.06 -9.24
CA PRO A 222 -11.28 17.29 -7.81
C PRO A 222 -12.52 16.84 -7.03
N TRP A 223 -13.65 16.60 -7.70
CA TRP A 223 -14.90 16.18 -7.08
C TRP A 223 -14.98 14.66 -6.88
N ASP A 224 -14.47 13.88 -7.84
CA ASP A 224 -14.51 12.41 -7.79
C ASP A 224 -13.32 11.82 -7.02
N GLU A 225 -12.27 12.61 -6.78
CA GLU A 225 -10.97 12.12 -6.28
C GLU A 225 -10.51 12.74 -4.94
N ALA A 226 -11.40 13.37 -4.18
CA ALA A 226 -11.10 13.91 -2.84
C ALA A 226 -10.40 12.90 -1.91
N GLY A 227 -10.84 11.63 -1.97
CA GLY A 227 -10.22 10.53 -1.24
C GLY A 227 -8.77 10.27 -1.67
N PHE A 228 -8.48 10.28 -2.97
CA PHE A 228 -7.12 10.06 -3.48
C PHE A 228 -6.19 11.20 -3.12
N LEU A 229 -6.64 12.46 -3.22
CA LEU A 229 -5.86 13.64 -2.84
C LEU A 229 -5.52 13.63 -1.34
N SER A 230 -6.54 13.48 -0.48
CA SER A 230 -6.35 13.50 0.97
C SER A 230 -5.46 12.36 1.46
N ILE A 231 -5.63 11.14 0.93
CA ILE A 231 -4.79 10.02 1.32
C ILE A 231 -3.38 10.12 0.73
N SER A 232 -3.20 10.63 -0.49
CA SER A 232 -1.88 10.86 -1.07
C SER A 232 -1.10 11.91 -0.26
N ALA A 233 -1.75 13.00 0.14
CA ALA A 233 -1.16 14.03 1.01
C ALA A 233 -0.73 13.46 2.37
N TRP A 234 -1.62 12.71 3.02
CA TRP A 234 -1.29 12.00 4.27
C TRP A 234 -0.14 11.02 4.07
N SER A 235 -0.16 10.28 2.97
CA SER A 235 0.86 9.26 2.69
C SER A 235 2.24 9.88 2.49
N CYS A 236 2.31 11.00 1.76
CA CYS A 236 3.54 11.77 1.61
C CYS A 236 4.07 12.25 2.97
N ALA A 237 3.22 12.81 3.83
CA ALA A 237 3.61 13.31 5.14
C ALA A 237 4.06 12.18 6.08
N THR A 238 3.34 11.07 6.12
CA THR A 238 3.65 9.91 6.97
C THR A 238 4.94 9.21 6.52
N ALA A 239 5.22 9.13 5.22
CA ALA A 239 6.44 8.54 4.69
C ALA A 239 7.66 9.49 4.68
N ASP A 240 7.57 10.66 5.32
CA ASP A 240 8.58 11.76 5.32
C ASP A 240 9.07 12.11 3.90
N LEU A 241 8.17 12.07 2.91
CA LEU A 241 8.49 12.49 1.56
C LEU A 241 8.55 14.02 1.52
N ARG A 242 9.55 14.54 0.82
CA ARG A 242 9.80 15.99 0.69
C ARG A 242 9.48 16.45 -0.72
N ALA A 243 9.68 17.74 -0.97
CA ALA A 243 9.56 18.37 -2.28
C ALA A 243 9.89 17.39 -3.42
N PRO A 244 8.94 17.08 -4.32
CA PRO A 244 7.64 17.74 -4.57
C PRO A 244 6.45 17.45 -3.62
N ALA A 245 6.58 16.63 -2.57
CA ALA A 245 5.46 16.32 -1.67
C ALA A 245 4.81 17.55 -1.01
N ASP A 246 5.62 18.56 -0.66
CA ASP A 246 5.16 19.84 -0.13
C ASP A 246 4.11 20.50 -1.03
N GLU A 247 4.36 20.47 -2.34
CA GLU A 247 3.48 21.05 -3.36
C GLU A 247 2.18 20.25 -3.48
N LEU A 248 2.25 18.92 -3.41
CA LEU A 248 1.08 18.05 -3.41
C LEU A 248 0.15 18.33 -2.24
N ILE A 249 0.69 18.48 -1.02
CA ILE A 249 -0.11 18.80 0.17
C ILE A 249 -0.73 20.19 0.04
N ALA A 250 0.03 21.18 -0.43
CA ALA A 250 -0.47 22.54 -0.65
C ALA A 250 -1.62 22.56 -1.67
N VAL A 251 -1.46 21.89 -2.81
CA VAL A 251 -2.50 21.77 -3.85
C VAL A 251 -3.74 21.07 -3.30
N ALA A 252 -3.59 20.00 -2.53
CA ALA A 252 -4.74 19.32 -1.92
C ALA A 252 -5.52 20.25 -0.97
N ILE A 253 -4.84 21.10 -0.19
CA ILE A 253 -5.49 22.07 0.71
C ILE A 253 -6.19 23.18 -0.10
N GLU A 254 -5.55 23.71 -1.13
CA GLU A 254 -6.15 24.70 -2.01
C GLU A 254 -7.45 24.17 -2.63
N ARG A 255 -7.44 22.94 -3.16
CA ARG A 255 -8.63 22.27 -3.69
C ARG A 255 -9.72 22.10 -2.64
N ALA A 256 -9.37 21.68 -1.42
CA ALA A 256 -10.34 21.54 -0.34
C ALA A 256 -10.98 22.90 0.04
N LEU A 257 -10.23 23.99 -0.02
CA LEU A 257 -10.72 25.35 0.21
C LEU A 257 -11.63 25.84 -0.93
N GLU A 258 -11.28 25.57 -2.19
CA GLU A 258 -12.13 25.84 -3.36
C GLU A 258 -13.49 25.13 -3.24
N VAL A 259 -13.47 23.86 -2.84
CA VAL A 259 -14.65 23.02 -2.65
C VAL A 259 -15.56 23.56 -1.54
N LYS A 260 -15.00 24.10 -0.45
CA LYS A 260 -15.79 24.67 0.66
C LYS A 260 -16.74 25.79 0.18
N ALA A 261 -16.42 26.47 -0.92
CA ALA A 261 -17.30 27.46 -1.53
C ALA A 261 -18.50 26.85 -2.30
N ASN A 262 -18.51 25.54 -2.56
CA ASN A 262 -19.56 24.83 -3.30
C ASN A 262 -20.15 23.64 -2.49
N PRO A 263 -21.30 23.83 -1.81
CA PRO A 263 -21.90 22.80 -0.96
C PRO A 263 -22.28 21.49 -1.65
N ARG A 264 -22.43 21.49 -2.99
CA ARG A 264 -22.84 20.30 -3.75
C ARG A 264 -21.75 19.23 -3.84
N HIS A 265 -20.51 19.62 -3.57
CA HIS A 265 -19.35 18.75 -3.70
C HIS A 265 -18.46 18.80 -2.46
N ALA A 266 -19.04 19.14 -1.31
CA ALA A 266 -18.30 19.23 -0.06
C ALA A 266 -17.55 17.91 0.18
N TRP A 267 -16.24 18.00 0.36
CA TRP A 267 -15.44 16.87 0.82
C TRP A 267 -16.01 16.37 2.14
N ASP A 268 -16.04 15.06 2.31
CA ASP A 268 -16.43 14.48 3.58
C ASP A 268 -15.45 14.87 4.69
N LEU A 269 -15.94 14.83 5.93
CA LEU A 269 -15.17 15.23 7.09
C LEU A 269 -13.91 14.36 7.28
N ARG A 270 -13.95 13.08 6.87
CA ARG A 270 -12.80 12.16 7.00
C ARG A 270 -11.66 12.61 6.08
N SER A 271 -11.92 12.91 4.81
CA SER A 271 -10.91 13.42 3.88
C SER A 271 -10.32 14.76 4.34
N LYS A 272 -11.14 15.66 4.88
CA LYS A 272 -10.66 16.93 5.45
C LYS A 272 -9.73 16.72 6.65
N VAL A 273 -10.14 15.87 7.61
CA VAL A 273 -9.34 15.56 8.81
C VAL A 273 -8.02 14.90 8.42
N LEU A 274 -8.05 13.98 7.47
CA LEU A 274 -6.84 13.31 6.99
C LEU A 274 -5.86 14.30 6.35
N LEU A 275 -6.34 15.24 5.54
CA LEU A 275 -5.54 16.28 4.93
C LEU A 275 -4.99 17.30 5.95
N ALA A 276 -5.81 17.72 6.91
CA ALA A 276 -5.36 18.59 8.00
C ALA A 276 -4.26 17.91 8.84
N TYR A 277 -4.42 16.62 9.12
CA TYR A 277 -3.42 15.83 9.81
C TYR A 277 -2.13 15.67 8.99
N ALA A 278 -2.23 15.45 7.68
CA ALA A 278 -1.08 15.45 6.78
C ALA A 278 -0.25 16.74 6.91
N LYS A 279 -0.92 17.89 6.93
CA LYS A 279 -0.25 19.18 7.09
C LYS A 279 0.43 19.34 8.46
N VAL A 280 -0.17 18.81 9.51
CA VAL A 280 0.40 18.82 10.87
C VAL A 280 1.66 17.98 10.96
N LEU A 281 1.68 16.82 10.29
CA LEU A 281 2.86 15.94 10.23
C LEU A 281 3.99 16.52 9.38
N HIS A 282 3.64 17.28 8.34
CA HIS A 282 4.60 17.72 7.35
C HIS A 282 5.58 18.79 7.90
N PRO A 283 6.90 18.70 7.63
CA PRO A 283 7.90 19.59 8.22
C PRO A 283 7.91 21.02 7.64
N ALA A 284 7.37 21.23 6.43
CA ALA A 284 7.31 22.56 5.82
C ALA A 284 6.43 23.52 6.62
N SER A 285 6.90 24.77 6.78
CA SER A 285 6.16 25.80 7.51
C SER A 285 4.78 26.05 6.88
N PRO A 286 3.69 26.05 7.66
CA PRO A 286 2.37 26.33 7.13
C PRO A 286 2.21 27.80 6.77
N THR A 287 1.50 28.04 5.67
CA THR A 287 0.95 29.35 5.29
C THR A 287 -0.24 29.71 6.19
N PRO A 288 -0.63 31.00 6.28
CA PRO A 288 -1.80 31.40 7.05
C PRO A 288 -3.09 30.67 6.65
N SER A 289 -3.32 30.46 5.35
CA SER A 289 -4.50 29.74 4.85
C SER A 289 -4.50 28.26 5.24
N GLU A 290 -3.34 27.61 5.30
CA GLU A 290 -3.24 26.22 5.76
C GLU A 290 -3.48 26.11 7.28
N VAL A 291 -3.00 27.08 8.07
CA VAL A 291 -3.31 27.14 9.51
C VAL A 291 -4.81 27.33 9.73
N ASP A 292 -5.44 28.23 8.98
CA ASP A 292 -6.88 28.46 9.03
C ASP A 292 -7.65 27.20 8.62
N PHE A 293 -7.22 26.50 7.56
CA PHE A 293 -7.81 25.23 7.15
C PHE A 293 -7.75 24.18 8.26
N VAL A 294 -6.58 23.97 8.88
CA VAL A 294 -6.41 22.99 9.97
C VAL A 294 -7.30 23.33 11.17
N ALA A 295 -7.41 24.62 11.53
CA ALA A 295 -8.27 25.08 12.61
C ALA A 295 -9.77 24.87 12.29
N ASP A 296 -10.20 25.25 11.10
CA ASP A 296 -11.59 25.10 10.65
C ASP A 296 -12.01 23.61 10.62
N VAL A 297 -11.14 22.71 10.13
CA VAL A 297 -11.40 21.26 10.11
C VAL A 297 -11.51 20.70 11.52
N TYR A 298 -10.67 21.18 12.45
CA TYR A 298 -10.78 20.80 13.85
C TYR A 298 -12.12 21.23 14.45
N GLU A 299 -12.53 22.49 14.26
CA GLU A 299 -13.81 22.99 14.75
C GLU A 299 -15.00 22.22 14.15
N GLU A 300 -14.97 21.94 12.84
CA GLU A 300 -15.98 21.12 12.14
C GLU A 300 -16.06 19.69 12.72
N SER A 301 -14.91 19.08 13.03
CA SER A 301 -14.86 17.75 13.66
C SER A 301 -15.52 17.72 15.04
N GLN A 302 -15.37 18.80 15.82
CA GLN A 302 -15.98 18.91 17.14
C GLN A 302 -17.49 19.14 17.05
N SER A 303 -17.96 19.93 16.08
CA SER A 303 -19.38 20.23 15.92
C SER A 303 -20.20 19.04 15.41
N THR A 304 -19.59 18.11 14.67
CA THR A 304 -20.29 17.03 13.96
C THR A 304 -20.29 15.70 14.74
N ARG A 305 -19.81 15.72 15.99
CA ARG A 305 -19.64 14.52 16.82
C ARG A 305 -20.99 13.80 17.01
N GLY A 306 -21.05 12.53 16.58
CA GLY A 306 -22.25 11.68 16.68
C GLY A 306 -23.25 11.80 15.53
N GLN A 307 -22.98 12.65 14.53
CA GLN A 307 -23.81 12.76 13.32
C GLN A 307 -23.09 12.36 12.04
N ALA A 308 -21.76 12.49 11.99
CA ALA A 308 -20.98 12.04 10.84
C ALA A 308 -20.85 10.51 10.83
N GLU A 309 -21.24 9.90 9.70
CA GLU A 309 -20.80 8.54 9.37
C GLU A 309 -19.30 8.60 9.05
N VAL A 310 -18.49 8.03 9.93
CA VAL A 310 -17.05 7.86 9.70
C VAL A 310 -16.75 6.37 9.79
N ASP A 311 -16.22 5.81 8.71
CA ASP A 311 -15.99 4.35 8.59
C ASP A 311 -15.03 3.80 9.66
N ASP A 312 -14.10 4.62 10.14
CA ASP A 312 -13.14 4.29 11.21
C ASP A 312 -13.08 5.41 12.25
N TRP A 313 -13.88 5.25 13.31
CA TRP A 313 -13.98 6.21 14.39
C TRP A 313 -12.69 6.35 15.21
N GLN A 314 -11.91 5.27 15.35
CA GLN A 314 -10.68 5.29 16.15
C GLN A 314 -9.60 6.14 15.47
N SER A 315 -9.37 5.91 14.17
CA SER A 315 -8.43 6.74 13.40
C SER A 315 -8.88 8.20 13.36
N HIS A 316 -10.18 8.46 13.26
CA HIS A 316 -10.71 9.82 13.28
C HIS A 316 -10.43 10.56 14.60
N ILE A 317 -10.66 9.89 15.74
CA ILE A 317 -10.34 10.44 17.06
C ILE A 317 -8.84 10.74 17.16
N PHE A 318 -8.00 9.79 16.74
CA PHE A 318 -6.56 9.94 16.79
C PHE A 318 -6.08 11.15 15.97
N HIS A 319 -6.46 11.25 14.70
CA HIS A 319 -6.08 12.37 13.84
C HIS A 319 -6.56 13.71 14.40
N THR A 320 -7.78 13.77 14.91
CA THR A 320 -8.36 14.98 15.51
C THR A 320 -7.60 15.40 16.78
N ALA A 321 -7.19 14.43 17.61
CA ALA A 321 -6.36 14.70 18.79
C ALA A 321 -4.99 15.26 18.40
N MET A 322 -4.36 14.72 17.35
CA MET A 322 -3.09 15.23 16.84
C MET A 322 -3.20 16.65 16.30
N ILE A 323 -4.27 16.96 15.57
CA ILE A 323 -4.57 18.31 15.09
C ILE A 323 -4.71 19.28 16.27
N TYR A 324 -5.47 18.89 17.31
CA TYR A 324 -5.61 19.69 18.53
C TYR A 324 -4.26 20.01 19.20
N LEU A 325 -3.40 18.99 19.35
CA LEU A 325 -2.08 19.17 19.95
C LEU A 325 -1.23 20.15 19.14
N ALA A 326 -1.26 20.05 17.81
CA ALA A 326 -0.53 20.98 16.94
C ALA A 326 -1.03 22.42 17.11
N LEU A 327 -2.36 22.65 17.06
CA LEU A 327 -2.96 23.97 17.27
C LEU A 327 -2.60 24.56 18.65
N ARG A 328 -2.46 23.73 19.68
CA ARG A 328 -2.17 24.17 21.05
C ARG A 328 -0.69 24.49 21.28
N TYR A 329 0.19 23.60 20.81
CA TYR A 329 1.59 23.56 21.25
C TYR A 329 2.58 24.00 20.16
N PHE A 330 2.23 23.92 18.88
CA PHE A 330 3.17 24.23 17.80
C PHE A 330 3.07 25.72 17.46
N PRO A 331 4.15 26.51 17.60
CA PRO A 331 4.12 27.96 17.38
C PRO A 331 3.55 28.35 16.01
N GLN A 332 3.85 27.57 14.97
CA GLN A 332 3.41 27.81 13.61
C GLN A 332 1.89 27.64 13.40
N PHE A 333 1.20 26.90 14.27
CA PHE A 333 -0.26 26.73 14.23
C PHE A 333 -1.00 27.55 15.30
N ARG A 334 -0.26 28.22 16.21
CA ARG A 334 -0.81 28.86 17.42
C ARG A 334 -1.59 30.15 17.19
N ALA A 335 -1.61 30.68 15.96
CA ALA A 335 -2.18 31.98 15.65
C ALA A 335 -3.67 32.10 16.02
N ARG A 336 -4.44 30.99 16.05
CA ARG A 336 -5.83 30.93 16.52
C ARG A 336 -5.92 30.23 17.89
N ARG A 337 -5.92 31.01 18.98
CA ARG A 337 -5.66 30.50 20.34
C ARG A 337 -6.89 30.20 21.21
N GLN A 338 -8.08 29.95 20.65
CA GLN A 338 -9.32 29.85 21.45
C GLN A 338 -10.08 28.51 21.36
N ALA A 339 -9.57 27.49 20.66
CA ALA A 339 -10.27 26.22 20.55
C ALA A 339 -10.21 25.40 21.87
N PRO A 340 -11.36 24.95 22.42
CA PRO A 340 -11.40 24.07 23.60
C PRO A 340 -10.86 22.66 23.26
N PRO A 341 -10.41 21.87 24.26
CA PRO A 341 -9.97 20.48 24.03
C PRO A 341 -11.09 19.59 23.47
N PRO A 342 -10.76 18.48 22.77
CA PRO A 342 -11.76 17.59 22.22
C PRO A 342 -12.64 17.02 23.33
N VAL A 343 -13.95 17.23 23.23
CA VAL A 343 -14.92 16.60 24.13
C VAL A 343 -14.88 15.11 23.82
N GLY A 344 -14.52 14.24 24.77
CA GLY A 344 -14.34 12.79 24.56
C GLY A 344 -13.07 12.20 25.16
N LEU A 345 -11.95 12.90 25.02
CA LEU A 345 -10.67 12.50 25.65
C LEU A 345 -10.75 12.40 27.17
N GLN A 346 -11.66 13.16 27.79
CA GLN A 346 -11.86 13.17 29.25
C GLN A 346 -12.78 12.03 29.74
N ASN A 347 -13.66 11.50 28.89
CA ASN A 347 -14.70 10.54 29.30
C ASN A 347 -14.44 9.10 28.82
N GLU A 348 -13.52 8.88 27.87
CA GLU A 348 -13.13 7.56 27.36
C GLU A 348 -11.80 7.10 27.97
N SER A 349 -11.71 7.15 29.31
CA SER A 349 -10.54 6.69 30.09
C SER A 349 -10.21 5.19 29.94
N GLY A 350 -11.03 4.43 29.19
CA GLY A 350 -10.80 3.03 28.83
C GLY A 350 -10.10 2.80 27.48
N LEU A 351 -9.94 3.84 26.64
CA LEU A 351 -9.28 3.75 25.32
C LEU A 351 -7.76 3.92 25.36
N LEU A 352 -7.15 3.84 26.55
CA LEU A 352 -5.71 3.81 26.77
C LEU A 352 -5.11 2.46 26.32
N SER A 353 -5.20 2.18 25.02
CA SER A 353 -4.26 1.30 24.36
C SER A 353 -2.87 1.96 24.45
N SER A 354 -1.87 1.18 24.85
CA SER A 354 -0.47 1.65 24.94
C SER A 354 0.05 2.25 23.64
N ASP A 355 -0.61 1.96 22.51
CA ASP A 355 -0.14 2.32 21.18
C ASP A 355 -0.55 3.74 20.78
N MET A 356 -1.74 4.22 21.17
CA MET A 356 -2.09 5.65 21.00
C MET A 356 -1.11 6.53 21.78
N HIS A 357 -0.76 6.10 22.99
CA HIS A 357 0.20 6.79 23.83
C HIS A 357 1.60 6.85 23.19
N LYS A 358 2.14 5.69 22.76
CA LYS A 358 3.42 5.62 22.04
C LYS A 358 3.43 6.46 20.77
N ASN A 359 2.33 6.50 20.03
CA ASN A 359 2.23 7.28 18.79
C ASN A 359 2.23 8.79 19.08
N VAL A 360 1.45 9.25 20.05
CA VAL A 360 1.46 10.66 20.49
C VAL A 360 2.84 11.05 21.00
N GLU A 361 3.47 10.22 21.85
CA GLU A 361 4.82 10.46 22.34
C GLU A 361 5.87 10.48 21.22
N SER A 362 5.82 9.51 20.29
CA SER A 362 6.73 9.44 19.15
C SER A 362 6.65 10.67 18.27
N VAL A 363 5.43 11.15 17.96
CA VAL A 363 5.24 12.37 17.18
C VAL A 363 5.80 13.58 17.93
N LEU A 364 5.50 13.72 19.23
CA LEU A 364 6.01 14.83 20.06
C LEU A 364 7.54 14.79 20.21
N LEU A 365 8.14 13.60 20.27
CA LEU A 365 9.58 13.38 20.26
C LEU A 365 10.21 13.78 18.92
N GLY A 366 9.58 13.40 17.80
CA GLY A 366 10.01 13.79 16.45
C GLY A 366 10.05 15.32 16.26
N PHE A 367 9.14 16.04 16.90
CA PHE A 367 9.12 17.50 16.93
C PHE A 367 10.02 18.14 18.00
N GLY A 368 10.78 17.36 18.77
CA GLY A 368 11.69 17.85 19.81
C GLY A 368 11.00 18.48 21.02
N LEU A 369 9.73 18.14 21.28
CA LEU A 369 8.90 18.78 22.32
C LEU A 369 8.86 18.03 23.66
N ALA A 370 9.50 16.87 23.76
CA ALA A 370 9.44 16.01 24.95
C ALA A 370 9.91 16.69 26.26
N SER A 371 10.86 17.63 26.19
CA SER A 371 11.33 18.34 27.39
C SER A 371 10.37 19.41 27.91
N ARG A 372 9.50 19.97 27.05
CA ARG A 372 8.56 21.06 27.41
C ARG A 372 7.26 20.56 28.04
N LEU A 373 6.80 19.36 27.66
CA LEU A 373 5.59 18.75 28.23
C LEU A 373 5.77 18.35 29.70
N GLN A 374 6.99 17.96 30.10
CA GLN A 374 7.30 17.70 31.51
C GLN A 374 7.21 18.96 32.38
N THR A 375 7.36 20.16 31.81
CA THR A 375 7.44 21.42 32.57
C THR A 375 6.15 22.23 32.58
N GLU A 376 5.38 22.27 31.49
CA GLU A 376 4.17 23.14 31.40
C GLU A 376 2.88 22.47 31.91
N VAL A 377 2.87 21.16 32.11
CA VAL A 377 1.70 20.42 32.62
C VAL A 377 1.43 20.69 34.13
N PHE A 378 2.38 21.30 34.84
CA PHE A 378 2.26 21.53 36.28
C PHE A 378 1.49 22.79 36.71
N LEU A 379 1.15 23.73 35.82
CA LEU A 379 0.75 25.07 36.28
C LEU A 379 -0.71 25.52 36.08
N GLU A 380 -1.55 24.88 35.28
CA GLU A 380 -2.99 25.22 35.25
C GLU A 380 -3.87 23.99 34.96
N GLY A 381 -4.38 23.34 36.02
CA GLY A 381 -5.52 22.42 35.92
C GLY A 381 -5.29 20.93 36.23
N GLY A 382 -4.09 20.51 36.65
CA GLY A 382 -3.89 19.21 37.30
C GLY A 382 -4.21 17.97 36.46
N LEU A 383 -3.39 17.69 35.45
CA LEU A 383 -3.27 16.36 34.84
C LEU A 383 -1.79 16.03 34.74
N SER A 384 -1.18 15.48 35.79
CA SER A 384 0.20 14.99 35.70
C SER A 384 0.24 13.77 34.77
N VAL A 385 1.16 13.80 33.79
CA VAL A 385 1.44 12.68 32.89
C VAL A 385 1.81 11.41 33.70
N ASP A 386 2.43 11.58 34.86
CA ASP A 386 2.78 10.48 35.77
C ASP A 386 1.59 9.90 36.56
N THR A 387 0.45 10.60 36.62
CA THR A 387 -0.75 10.11 37.35
C THR A 387 -1.71 9.32 36.44
N VAL A 388 -1.47 9.32 35.12
CA VAL A 388 -2.27 8.58 34.13
C VAL A 388 -1.68 7.20 33.82
N LEU A 389 -0.44 6.90 34.24
CA LEU A 389 0.36 5.86 33.56
C LEU A 389 1.04 4.75 34.39
N LEU A 390 0.73 4.51 35.67
CA LEU A 390 1.13 3.25 36.35
C LEU A 390 0.19 2.83 37.50
N PRO A 391 -0.04 1.51 37.73
CA PRO A 391 -0.72 1.02 38.94
C PRO A 391 0.28 0.70 40.08
N PRO A 392 -0.10 0.79 41.37
CA PRO A 392 0.69 0.22 42.45
C PRO A 392 0.35 -1.26 42.73
N ARG A 393 1.41 -2.09 42.71
CA ARG A 393 1.67 -3.39 43.40
C ARG A 393 0.64 -4.54 43.38
N THR A 394 1.05 -5.58 42.65
CA THR A 394 1.08 -7.04 42.97
C THR A 394 -0.11 -7.70 43.67
N ARG A 395 -0.71 -8.66 42.95
CA ARG A 395 -1.00 -10.01 43.48
C ARG A 395 -0.69 -11.06 42.41
N GLU A 396 0.17 -12.02 42.78
CA GLU A 396 0.49 -13.22 42.01
C GLU A 396 -0.77 -14.03 41.69
N VAL A 397 -0.91 -14.52 40.46
CA VAL A 397 -1.36 -15.89 40.16
C VAL A 397 -0.67 -16.36 38.87
N ALA A 398 -0.19 -17.59 38.90
CA ALA A 398 0.65 -18.25 37.92
C ALA A 398 -0.03 -18.63 36.59
N GLY A 399 0.78 -18.69 35.52
CA GLY A 399 0.75 -19.84 34.62
C GLY A 399 0.66 -19.59 33.11
N LYS A 400 1.66 -20.16 32.41
CA LYS A 400 1.71 -20.59 31.00
C LYS A 400 2.11 -19.54 29.93
N LYS A 401 3.40 -19.55 29.60
CA LYS A 401 3.94 -19.10 28.30
C LYS A 401 3.69 -20.18 27.25
N CYS A 402 3.03 -19.83 26.15
CA CYS A 402 3.20 -20.49 24.86
C CYS A 402 4.17 -19.64 24.03
N GLN A 403 5.35 -20.16 23.73
CA GLN A 403 6.26 -19.62 22.72
C GLN A 403 6.05 -20.43 21.44
N ASN A 404 5.50 -19.80 20.39
CA ASN A 404 5.67 -20.29 19.03
C ASN A 404 6.83 -19.51 18.40
N ARG A 405 7.96 -20.19 18.27
CA ARG A 405 9.16 -19.73 17.58
C ARG A 405 9.12 -20.39 16.20
N ILE A 406 8.89 -19.62 15.14
CA ILE A 406 9.15 -20.08 13.78
C ILE A 406 10.64 -19.88 13.54
N SER A 407 11.42 -20.96 13.61
CA SER A 407 12.77 -20.99 13.03
C SER A 407 12.65 -21.41 11.58
N VAL A 408 13.20 -20.58 10.68
CA VAL A 408 13.52 -20.99 9.32
C VAL A 408 14.97 -21.47 9.38
N ASP A 409 15.17 -22.76 9.61
CA ASP A 409 16.50 -23.38 9.51
C ASP A 409 16.83 -23.65 8.04
N GLY A 410 17.68 -22.81 7.47
CA GLY A 410 18.37 -23.06 6.21
C GLY A 410 19.58 -23.95 6.43
N SER A 411 19.38 -25.27 6.40
CA SER A 411 20.47 -26.27 6.37
C SER A 411 20.57 -26.85 4.96
N PHE A 412 21.44 -26.28 4.12
CA PHE A 412 21.88 -26.92 2.88
C PHE A 412 23.03 -27.88 3.19
N ALA A 413 22.72 -29.18 3.26
CA ALA A 413 23.70 -30.25 3.25
C ALA A 413 23.84 -30.77 1.82
N THR A 414 25.02 -30.52 1.25
CA THR A 414 25.50 -31.05 -0.02
C THR A 414 25.71 -32.56 0.09
N ALA A 415 25.03 -33.34 -0.74
CA ALA A 415 25.34 -34.74 -0.98
C ALA A 415 26.20 -34.86 -2.25
N MET A 416 27.49 -35.11 -2.10
CA MET A 416 28.30 -35.77 -3.12
C MET A 416 29.10 -36.89 -2.47
N SER A 417 28.87 -38.12 -2.94
CA SER A 417 29.65 -39.29 -2.56
C SER A 417 30.84 -39.49 -3.51
N ALA A 418 32.01 -39.57 -2.89
CA ALA A 418 33.11 -40.51 -3.13
C ALA A 418 33.75 -40.59 -4.54
N GLY A 419 35.04 -40.25 -4.60
CA GLY A 419 35.92 -40.65 -5.70
C GLY A 419 37.35 -40.12 -5.63
N SER A 420 38.12 -40.56 -4.63
CA SER A 420 39.59 -40.78 -4.70
C SER A 420 40.57 -39.59 -4.83
N ARG A 421 41.49 -39.56 -3.85
CA ARG A 421 42.71 -38.74 -3.63
C ARG A 421 43.87 -39.06 -4.62
N PRO A 422 45.08 -38.45 -4.50
CA PRO A 422 45.45 -37.03 -4.36
C PRO A 422 46.71 -36.64 -5.21
N LEU A 423 47.20 -35.40 -5.00
CA LEU A 423 48.57 -34.85 -5.22
C LEU A 423 48.77 -33.94 -6.44
N GLY A 424 49.26 -32.73 -6.15
CA GLY A 424 49.85 -31.83 -7.15
C GLY A 424 49.77 -30.35 -6.77
N TYR A 425 50.75 -29.89 -5.99
CA TYR A 425 51.06 -28.47 -5.79
C TYR A 425 51.68 -27.85 -7.06
N LEU A 426 51.78 -26.51 -7.09
CA LEU A 426 52.31 -25.58 -8.13
C LEU A 426 51.15 -24.95 -8.95
N GLY A 427 50.88 -23.65 -8.96
CA GLY A 427 51.75 -22.49 -8.78
C GLY A 427 52.12 -21.95 -10.16
N ALA A 428 51.44 -20.91 -10.65
CA ALA A 428 51.96 -19.87 -11.55
C ALA A 428 50.84 -18.92 -12.00
N GLU A 429 51.09 -17.63 -11.79
CA GLU A 429 50.52 -16.52 -12.55
C GLU A 429 50.90 -16.68 -14.03
N HIS A 430 50.01 -16.33 -14.97
CA HIS A 430 50.37 -15.56 -16.16
C HIS A 430 49.16 -14.95 -16.86
N THR A 431 49.45 -13.78 -17.39
CA THR A 431 48.59 -12.75 -17.97
C THR A 431 48.35 -12.97 -19.47
N LEU A 432 47.12 -12.64 -19.92
CA LEU A 432 46.66 -12.21 -21.26
C LEU A 432 47.12 -12.96 -22.54
N VAL A 433 46.12 -13.47 -23.28
CA VAL A 433 46.04 -13.32 -24.75
C VAL A 433 44.57 -13.08 -25.16
N VAL A 434 44.38 -12.04 -25.98
CA VAL A 434 43.13 -11.64 -26.65
C VAL A 434 42.97 -12.40 -27.97
N SER A 435 41.79 -12.99 -28.22
CA SER A 435 41.18 -13.42 -29.51
C SER A 435 39.96 -14.28 -29.11
N ASP A 436 38.73 -14.20 -29.61
CA ASP A 436 38.14 -13.60 -30.79
C ASP A 436 36.66 -13.27 -30.47
N ILE A 437 36.18 -12.13 -30.97
CA ILE A 437 34.76 -11.73 -30.97
C ILE A 437 34.23 -11.95 -32.39
N PRO A 438 33.16 -12.73 -32.62
CA PRO A 438 32.41 -12.66 -33.87
C PRO A 438 31.34 -11.55 -33.81
N PRO A 439 31.01 -10.91 -34.96
CA PRO A 439 30.37 -9.61 -34.99
C PRO A 439 28.86 -9.66 -34.76
N LEU A 440 28.38 -8.66 -34.01
CA LEU A 440 26.97 -8.23 -33.99
C LEU A 440 26.67 -7.46 -35.28
N ALA A 441 25.66 -7.90 -36.03
CA ALA A 441 25.02 -7.07 -37.05
C ALA A 441 24.02 -6.10 -36.39
N PRO A 442 23.98 -4.81 -36.77
CA PRO A 442 22.94 -3.90 -36.32
C PRO A 442 21.75 -3.90 -37.29
N ASP A 443 20.56 -4.25 -36.80
CA ASP A 443 19.31 -3.91 -37.49
C ASP A 443 19.03 -2.42 -37.28
N VAL A 444 19.29 -1.62 -38.32
CA VAL A 444 18.92 -0.20 -38.37
C VAL A 444 17.53 -0.09 -38.98
N TRP A 445 16.56 0.39 -38.20
CA TRP A 445 15.25 0.80 -38.69
C TRP A 445 15.26 2.31 -38.91
N LEU A 446 15.21 2.74 -40.18
CA LEU A 446 14.90 4.13 -40.52
C LEU A 446 13.40 4.27 -40.74
N ARG A 447 12.78 5.21 -40.03
CA ARG A 447 11.36 5.56 -40.13
C ARG A 447 11.26 6.87 -40.92
N GLU A 448 10.87 6.79 -42.19
CA GLU A 448 10.29 7.91 -42.92
C GLU A 448 8.94 7.44 -43.48
N ASP A 449 7.90 8.25 -43.24
CA ASP A 449 6.58 8.21 -43.89
C ASP A 449 5.76 6.92 -43.82
N GLY A 450 5.66 6.33 -42.62
CA GLY A 450 4.44 5.61 -42.23
C GLY A 450 4.13 4.26 -42.92
N VAL A 451 5.07 3.68 -43.67
CA VAL A 451 4.91 2.33 -44.24
C VAL A 451 6.15 1.48 -43.98
N SER A 452 6.04 0.46 -43.11
CA SER A 452 7.11 -0.51 -42.90
C SER A 452 7.19 -1.49 -44.07
N ARG A 453 8.29 -1.48 -44.82
CA ARG A 453 8.64 -2.55 -45.76
C ARG A 453 9.88 -3.30 -45.29
N ARG A 454 9.84 -4.63 -45.37
CA ARG A 454 10.98 -5.51 -45.08
C ARG A 454 11.83 -5.58 -46.34
N ALA A 455 13.05 -5.03 -46.31
CA ALA A 455 14.03 -5.26 -47.38
C ALA A 455 14.76 -6.58 -47.08
N SER A 456 14.57 -7.57 -47.95
CA SER A 456 15.39 -8.78 -47.97
C SER A 456 16.65 -8.50 -48.80
N ILE A 457 17.82 -8.58 -48.18
CA ILE A 457 19.10 -8.61 -48.90
C ILE A 457 19.31 -10.08 -49.32
N GLU A 458 19.15 -10.37 -50.61
CA GLU A 458 19.74 -11.58 -51.20
C GLU A 458 21.24 -11.32 -51.37
N ALA A 459 22.07 -12.13 -50.71
CA ALA A 459 23.50 -12.13 -50.92
C ALA A 459 23.82 -13.11 -52.06
N ASP A 460 24.29 -12.57 -53.18
CA ASP A 460 24.98 -13.32 -54.22
C ASP A 460 26.47 -13.44 -53.84
N GLN A 461 26.96 -14.69 -53.90
CA GLN A 461 28.34 -15.22 -53.76
C GLN A 461 28.95 -15.37 -52.36
#